data_AF-A0A812LFG5-F1
#
_entry.id   AF-A0A812LFG5-F1
#
_cell.length_a   1.000
_cell.length_b   1.000
_cell.length_c   1.000
_cell.angle_alpha   90.00
_cell.angle_beta   90.00
_cell.angle_gamma   90.00
#
_symmetry.space_group_name_H-M   'P 1'
#
loop_
_entity.id
_entity.type
_entity.pdbx_description
1 polymer ?
#
loop_
_entity_poly.entity_id
_entity_poly.type
_entity_poly.pdbx_seq_one_letter_code
_entity_poly.pdbx_strand_id
1 'polypeptide(L)'
;MCVAADGWRKLKTTEPQKLDRPMRASLFVCFFAELQARLRALESKDEDVAKLTDLGWLAKGPPFVWHFLKWDAASQSNIVDTSKPPLTQSEILEHLQILLKNVVSSNSLARFHPTRPMAEDMRGDSLVFLIQVGIQGDAAAGLRSSLKALCYNASLQLVATQLREDRQTRSTLANSVAASLPKSS
;
A
#
# COMPACT_ATOMS: atom_id res chain seq x y z
N MET A 1 11.49 -6.96 -0.20
CA MET A 1 10.67 -7.41 -1.36
C MET A 1 11.47 -8.17 -2.42
N CYS A 2 12.65 -7.71 -2.90
CA CYS A 2 13.46 -8.46 -3.89
C CYS A 2 13.79 -9.89 -3.42
N VAL A 3 14.28 -10.03 -2.18
CA VAL A 3 14.55 -11.32 -1.54
C VAL A 3 13.33 -12.26 -1.53
N ALA A 4 12.13 -11.72 -1.29
CA ALA A 4 10.89 -12.50 -1.33
C ALA A 4 10.52 -12.93 -2.76
N ALA A 5 10.76 -12.07 -3.75
CA ALA A 5 10.58 -12.42 -5.17
C ALA A 5 11.53 -13.53 -5.59
N ASP A 6 12.82 -13.42 -5.23
CA ASP A 6 13.84 -14.38 -5.60
C ASP A 6 13.67 -15.71 -4.86
N GLY A 7 13.29 -15.67 -3.59
CA GLY A 7 12.90 -16.85 -2.82
C GLY A 7 11.72 -17.58 -3.47
N TRP A 8 10.68 -16.84 -3.89
CA TRP A 8 9.53 -17.43 -4.57
C TRP A 8 9.90 -18.02 -5.94
N ARG A 9 10.73 -17.33 -6.74
CA ARG A 9 11.22 -17.82 -8.04
C ARG A 9 12.05 -19.08 -7.91
N LYS A 10 12.95 -19.13 -6.91
CA LYS A 10 13.75 -20.30 -6.58
C LYS A 10 12.82 -21.46 -6.22
N LEU A 11 11.89 -21.26 -5.29
CA LEU A 11 10.95 -22.30 -4.85
C LEU A 11 10.08 -22.85 -6.00
N LYS A 12 9.62 -21.97 -6.91
CA LYS A 12 8.91 -22.39 -8.13
C LYS A 12 9.77 -23.29 -9.04
N THR A 13 11.08 -23.04 -9.08
CA THR A 13 12.03 -23.76 -9.95
C THR A 13 12.48 -25.08 -9.33
N THR A 14 12.78 -25.09 -8.03
CA THR A 14 13.30 -26.29 -7.33
C THR A 14 12.20 -27.19 -6.79
N GLU A 15 11.12 -26.64 -6.24
CA GLU A 15 10.09 -27.40 -5.51
C GLU A 15 8.68 -26.84 -5.76
N PRO A 16 8.17 -26.88 -7.01
CA PRO A 16 6.89 -26.26 -7.36
C PRO A 16 5.69 -26.80 -6.56
N GLN A 17 5.78 -28.02 -6.02
CA GLN A 17 4.72 -28.62 -5.20
C GLN A 17 4.55 -27.98 -3.83
N LYS A 18 5.58 -27.28 -3.32
CA LYS A 18 5.50 -26.54 -2.05
C LYS A 18 4.94 -25.12 -2.22
N LEU A 19 4.61 -24.73 -3.45
CA LEU A 19 4.11 -23.41 -3.76
C LEU A 19 2.62 -23.30 -3.39
N ASP A 20 2.35 -22.78 -2.20
CA ASP A 20 0.99 -22.64 -1.66
C ASP A 20 0.22 -21.44 -2.24
N ARG A 21 0.92 -20.46 -2.82
CA ARG A 21 0.32 -19.20 -3.28
C ARG A 21 1.06 -18.53 -4.44
N PRO A 22 0.37 -17.72 -5.26
CA PRO A 22 0.99 -17.00 -6.36
C PRO A 22 1.92 -15.88 -5.86
N MET A 23 2.95 -15.54 -6.65
CA MET A 23 3.98 -14.54 -6.31
C MET A 23 3.38 -13.20 -5.85
N ARG A 24 2.30 -12.76 -6.50
CA ARG A 24 1.57 -11.53 -6.16
C ARG A 24 1.12 -11.51 -4.69
N ALA A 25 0.61 -12.62 -4.19
CA ALA A 25 0.16 -12.75 -2.81
C ALA A 25 1.36 -12.79 -1.85
N SER A 26 2.44 -13.50 -2.21
CA SER A 26 3.66 -13.54 -1.40
C SER A 26 4.32 -12.17 -1.23
N LEU A 27 4.42 -11.38 -2.31
CA LEU A 27 4.97 -10.03 -2.27
C LEU A 27 4.10 -9.08 -1.46
N PHE A 28 2.77 -9.17 -1.63
CA PHE A 28 1.82 -8.38 -0.87
C PHE A 28 1.91 -8.69 0.63
N VAL A 29 1.96 -9.97 1.00
CA VAL A 29 2.16 -10.41 2.39
C VAL A 29 3.49 -9.89 2.94
N CYS A 30 4.58 -10.02 2.20
CA CYS A 30 5.89 -9.53 2.62
C CYS A 30 5.86 -8.02 2.91
N PHE A 31 5.22 -7.22 2.06
CA PHE A 31 5.12 -5.77 2.25
C PHE A 31 4.31 -5.40 3.50
N PHE A 32 3.09 -5.91 3.63
CA PHE A 32 2.21 -5.53 4.75
C PHE A 32 2.61 -6.16 6.09
N ALA A 33 3.26 -7.33 6.09
CA ALA A 33 3.84 -7.91 7.29
C ALA A 33 5.04 -7.09 7.79
N GLU A 34 5.87 -6.56 6.89
CA GLU A 34 6.96 -5.64 7.26
C GLU A 34 6.42 -4.37 7.91
N LEU A 35 5.38 -3.76 7.33
CA LEU A 35 4.71 -2.60 7.93
C LEU A 35 4.14 -2.92 9.32
N GLN A 36 3.47 -4.07 9.46
CA GLN A 36 2.94 -4.51 10.75
C GLN A 36 4.04 -4.70 11.81
N ALA A 37 5.18 -5.28 11.41
CA ALA A 37 6.33 -5.45 12.29
C ALA A 37 6.92 -4.10 12.74
N ARG A 38 7.06 -3.13 11.82
CA ARG A 38 7.56 -1.78 12.15
C ARG A 38 6.63 -1.02 13.08
N LEU A 39 5.32 -1.10 12.87
CA LEU A 39 4.33 -0.49 13.77
C LEU A 39 4.45 -1.03 15.19
N ARG A 40 4.52 -2.35 15.35
CA ARG A 40 4.66 -2.99 16.67
C ARG A 40 5.98 -2.65 17.36
N ALA A 41 7.07 -2.54 16.59
CA ALA A 41 8.38 -2.19 17.13
C ALA A 41 8.51 -0.69 17.45
N LEU A 42 7.63 0.17 16.95
CA LEU A 42 7.76 1.62 17.07
C LEU A 42 7.67 2.10 18.53
N GLU A 43 6.86 1.44 19.36
CA GLU A 43 6.69 1.77 20.78
C GLU A 43 8.01 1.67 21.57
N SER A 44 8.94 0.80 21.14
CA SER A 44 10.27 0.66 21.73
C SER A 44 11.33 1.61 21.17
N LYS A 45 10.98 2.49 20.23
CA LYS A 45 11.93 3.36 19.51
C LYS A 45 11.58 4.84 19.72
N ASP A 46 11.93 5.37 20.89
CA ASP A 46 11.59 6.75 21.26
C ASP A 46 12.10 7.81 20.27
N GLU A 47 13.30 7.62 19.69
CA GLU A 47 13.83 8.56 18.69
C GLU A 47 12.99 8.60 17.41
N ASP A 48 12.50 7.45 16.95
CA ASP A 48 11.64 7.37 15.76
C ASP A 48 10.27 7.97 16.06
N VAL A 49 9.71 7.70 17.25
CA VAL A 49 8.46 8.32 17.72
C VAL A 49 8.58 9.83 17.79
N ALA A 50 9.68 10.36 18.33
CA ALA A 50 9.93 11.80 18.43
C ALA A 50 9.96 12.45 17.05
N LYS A 51 10.72 11.89 16.09
CA LYS A 51 10.78 12.39 14.71
C LYS A 51 9.40 12.41 14.03
N LEU A 52 8.62 11.35 14.18
CA LEU A 52 7.27 11.26 13.60
C LEU A 52 6.30 12.26 14.25
N THR A 53 6.49 12.56 15.53
CA THR A 53 5.70 13.55 16.27
C THR A 53 6.07 14.97 15.83
N ASP A 54 7.37 15.27 15.68
CA ASP A 54 7.84 16.57 15.18
C ASP A 54 7.33 16.86 13.76
N LEU A 55 7.20 15.83 12.93
CA LEU A 55 6.59 15.91 11.59
C LEU A 55 5.05 16.03 11.62
N GLY A 56 4.42 15.87 12.78
CA GLY A 56 2.96 15.87 12.95
C GLY A 56 2.27 14.62 12.38
N TRP A 57 3.01 13.58 12.05
CA TRP A 57 2.48 12.35 11.43
C TRP A 57 1.87 11.40 12.46
N LEU A 58 2.40 11.44 13.67
CA LEU A 58 2.01 10.64 14.81
C LEU A 58 1.72 11.58 16.00
N ALA A 59 0.60 11.39 16.66
CA ALA A 59 0.37 11.97 17.98
C ALA A 59 0.71 10.92 19.06
N LYS A 60 1.69 11.24 19.91
CA LYS A 60 2.11 10.40 21.05
C LYS A 60 1.05 10.50 22.16
N GLY A 61 0.44 9.37 22.52
CA GLY A 61 -0.55 9.25 23.59
C GLY A 61 -1.04 7.80 23.71
N PRO A 62 -1.79 7.43 24.76
CA PRO A 62 -2.52 6.17 24.77
C PRO A 62 -3.94 6.40 24.22
N PRO A 63 -4.27 5.99 22.98
CA PRO A 63 -3.47 5.24 22.00
C PRO A 63 -2.62 6.14 21.07
N PHE A 64 -1.62 5.54 20.39
CA PHE A 64 -0.93 6.17 19.27
C PHE A 64 -1.92 6.45 18.15
N VAL A 65 -1.88 7.67 17.60
CA VAL A 65 -2.81 8.14 16.57
C VAL A 65 -2.04 8.66 15.36
N TRP A 66 -2.39 8.14 14.18
CA TRP A 66 -1.71 8.36 12.91
C TRP A 66 -2.54 9.24 11.98
N HIS A 67 -1.96 10.35 11.56
CA HIS A 67 -2.60 11.31 10.68
C HIS A 67 -2.57 10.87 9.21
N PHE A 68 -3.47 11.45 8.41
CA PHE A 68 -3.42 11.35 6.96
C PHE A 68 -2.56 12.47 6.38
N LEU A 69 -1.95 12.20 5.23
CA LEU A 69 -1.10 13.15 4.53
C LEU A 69 -1.75 13.58 3.22
N LYS A 70 -1.56 14.84 2.84
CA LYS A 70 -1.86 15.34 1.50
C LYS A 70 -0.66 16.09 0.95
N TRP A 71 -0.49 16.03 -0.36
CA TRP A 71 0.51 16.81 -1.04
C TRP A 71 0.10 18.28 -1.07
N ASP A 72 0.97 19.16 -0.60
CA ASP A 72 0.86 20.59 -0.78
C ASP A 72 1.80 21.07 -1.89
N ALA A 73 1.22 21.68 -2.92
CA ALA A 73 1.98 22.13 -4.09
C ALA A 73 2.82 23.38 -3.79
N ALA A 74 2.45 24.19 -2.79
CA ALA A 74 3.19 25.40 -2.45
C ALA A 74 4.50 25.05 -1.73
N SER A 75 4.44 24.19 -0.71
CA SER A 75 5.61 23.72 0.03
C SER A 75 6.35 22.56 -0.64
N GLN A 76 5.81 21.98 -1.72
CA GLN A 76 6.34 20.79 -2.39
C GLN A 76 6.60 19.66 -1.38
N SER A 77 5.66 19.46 -0.45
CA SER A 77 5.82 18.51 0.65
C SER A 77 4.50 17.86 1.04
N ASN A 78 4.59 16.73 1.75
CA ASN A 78 3.42 16.13 2.39
C ASN A 78 3.13 16.85 3.70
N ILE A 79 1.93 17.40 3.81
CA ILE A 79 1.42 18.02 5.04
C ILE A 79 0.28 17.18 5.62
N VAL A 80 -0.03 17.39 6.90
CA VAL A 80 -1.16 16.74 7.57
C VAL A 80 -2.48 17.15 6.92
N ASP A 81 -3.30 16.17 6.58
CA ASP A 81 -4.65 16.35 6.07
C ASP A 81 -5.66 16.36 7.23
N THR A 82 -6.01 17.55 7.70
CA THR A 82 -6.98 17.78 8.77
C THR A 82 -8.44 17.50 8.37
N SER A 83 -8.71 17.21 7.09
CA SER A 83 -10.07 16.89 6.62
C SER A 83 -10.51 15.45 6.93
N LYS A 84 -9.56 14.58 7.33
CA LYS A 84 -9.81 13.18 7.67
C LYS A 84 -9.52 12.93 9.14
N PRO A 85 -10.40 12.21 9.86
CA PRO A 85 -10.07 11.77 11.20
C PRO A 85 -8.86 10.83 11.14
N PRO A 86 -7.90 10.95 12.07
CA PRO A 86 -6.75 10.06 12.11
C PRO A 86 -7.16 8.64 12.55
N LEU A 87 -6.28 7.66 12.35
CA LEU A 87 -6.50 6.28 12.79
C LEU A 87 -5.62 5.95 13.99
N THR A 88 -6.16 5.23 14.96
CA THR A 88 -5.36 4.63 16.03
C THR A 88 -4.44 3.54 15.48
N GLN A 89 -3.33 3.28 16.18
CA GLN A 89 -2.44 2.17 15.83
C GLN A 89 -3.18 0.82 15.85
N SER A 90 -4.17 0.62 16.74
CA SER A 90 -4.99 -0.60 16.78
C SER A 90 -5.83 -0.77 15.52
N GLU A 91 -6.55 0.26 15.09
CA GLU A 91 -7.36 0.22 13.85
C GLU A 91 -6.49 -0.09 12.62
N ILE A 92 -5.29 0.49 12.55
CA ILE A 92 -4.34 0.19 11.47
C ILE A 92 -3.93 -1.29 11.53
N LEU A 93 -3.58 -1.82 12.70
CA LEU A 93 -3.21 -3.23 12.86
C LEU A 93 -4.35 -4.18 12.48
N GLU A 94 -5.60 -3.83 12.78
CA GLU A 94 -6.79 -4.57 12.36
C GLU A 94 -6.95 -4.59 10.83
N HIS A 95 -6.79 -3.44 10.17
CA HIS A 95 -6.78 -3.36 8.71
C HIS A 95 -5.67 -4.23 8.12
N LEU A 96 -4.46 -4.20 8.67
CA LEU A 96 -3.34 -5.04 8.23
C LEU A 96 -3.64 -6.53 8.41
N GLN A 97 -4.29 -6.92 9.51
CA GLN A 97 -4.70 -8.30 9.73
C GLN A 97 -5.73 -8.77 8.70
N ILE A 98 -6.72 -7.92 8.36
CA ILE A 98 -7.68 -8.20 7.29
C ILE A 98 -6.96 -8.38 5.94
N LEU A 99 -5.99 -7.51 5.63
CA LEU A 99 -5.20 -7.60 4.41
C LEU A 99 -4.43 -8.92 4.31
N LEU A 100 -3.70 -9.28 5.36
CA LEU A 100 -2.89 -10.50 5.40
C LEU A 100 -3.73 -11.77 5.39
N LYS A 101 -4.91 -11.77 6.02
CA LYS A 101 -5.84 -12.90 6.03
C LYS A 101 -6.46 -13.13 4.65
N ASN A 102 -6.92 -12.07 3.99
CA ASN A 102 -7.77 -12.20 2.80
C ASN A 102 -6.98 -12.30 1.49
N VAL A 103 -5.72 -11.89 1.45
CA VAL A 103 -4.92 -11.88 0.21
C VAL A 103 -4.64 -13.27 -0.38
N VAL A 104 -4.67 -14.31 0.46
CA VAL A 104 -4.44 -15.70 0.02
C VAL A 104 -5.72 -16.38 -0.49
N SER A 105 -6.89 -15.76 -0.28
CA SER A 105 -8.17 -16.30 -0.77
C SER A 105 -8.23 -16.28 -2.30
N SER A 106 -8.92 -17.28 -2.87
CA SER A 106 -9.12 -17.33 -4.32
C SER A 106 -9.83 -16.07 -4.82
N ASN A 107 -9.36 -15.52 -5.94
CA ASN A 107 -9.90 -14.34 -6.62
C ASN A 107 -9.95 -13.03 -5.78
N SER A 108 -9.32 -12.95 -4.62
CA SER A 108 -9.30 -11.72 -3.80
C SER A 108 -8.28 -10.69 -4.29
N LEU A 109 -7.06 -11.13 -4.63
CA LEU A 109 -6.00 -10.29 -5.21
C LEU A 109 -5.74 -10.70 -6.67
N ALA A 110 -6.12 -9.83 -7.60
CA ALA A 110 -5.95 -10.03 -9.03
C ALA A 110 -4.52 -9.64 -9.49
N ARG A 111 -4.00 -8.49 -9.05
CA ARG A 111 -2.65 -8.02 -9.38
C ARG A 111 -1.97 -7.38 -8.18
N PHE A 112 -0.69 -7.69 -8.04
CA PHE A 112 0.28 -6.94 -7.25
C PHE A 112 1.63 -7.08 -7.93
N HIS A 113 2.02 -6.09 -8.71
CA HIS A 113 3.27 -6.12 -9.46
C HIS A 113 3.86 -4.72 -9.60
N PRO A 114 5.18 -4.60 -9.69
CA PRO A 114 5.82 -3.32 -9.96
C PRO A 114 5.55 -2.89 -11.42
N THR A 115 5.60 -1.59 -11.68
CA THR A 115 5.47 -1.01 -13.04
C THR A 115 6.76 -1.12 -13.86
N ARG A 116 7.89 -1.39 -13.22
CA ARG A 116 9.19 -1.68 -13.84
C ARG A 116 9.88 -2.85 -13.11
N PRO A 117 10.83 -3.56 -13.75
CA PRO A 117 11.57 -4.63 -13.10
C PRO A 117 12.25 -4.17 -11.80
N MET A 118 12.24 -5.04 -10.78
CA MET A 118 12.98 -4.81 -9.53
C MET A 118 14.45 -5.14 -9.76
N ALA A 119 15.32 -4.14 -9.74
CA ALA A 119 16.78 -4.28 -9.78
C ALA A 119 17.35 -4.22 -8.35
N GLU A 120 18.51 -4.85 -8.12
CA GLU A 120 19.26 -4.77 -6.85
C GLU A 120 19.67 -3.32 -6.53
N ASP A 121 20.16 -2.60 -7.53
CA ASP A 121 20.44 -1.17 -7.48
C ASP A 121 19.24 -0.38 -8.03
N MET A 122 18.31 0.00 -7.15
CA MET A 122 17.24 0.95 -7.49
C MET A 122 17.83 2.38 -7.58
N ARG A 123 18.53 2.69 -8.67
CA ARG A 123 18.98 4.07 -8.98
C ARG A 123 17.85 4.81 -9.71
N GLY A 124 17.29 5.86 -9.10
CA GLY A 124 16.23 6.71 -9.67
C GLY A 124 14.88 6.70 -8.90
N ASP A 125 13.87 7.39 -9.46
CA ASP A 125 12.52 7.66 -8.92
C ASP A 125 11.83 6.50 -8.19
N SER A 126 10.92 6.80 -7.25
CA SER A 126 10.13 5.81 -6.49
C SER A 126 9.57 4.65 -7.34
N LEU A 127 9.67 3.41 -6.85
CA LEU A 127 9.10 2.22 -7.50
C LEU A 127 7.58 2.17 -7.27
N VAL A 128 6.80 2.17 -8.36
CA VAL A 128 5.34 2.09 -8.28
C VAL A 128 4.88 0.65 -8.39
N PHE A 129 3.98 0.24 -7.50
CA PHE A 129 3.26 -1.03 -7.58
C PHE A 129 1.80 -0.79 -7.94
N LEU A 130 1.26 -1.62 -8.83
CA LEU A 130 -0.17 -1.63 -9.14
C LEU A 130 -0.85 -2.72 -8.33
N ILE A 131 -1.92 -2.34 -7.62
CA ILE A 131 -2.76 -3.25 -6.85
C ILE A 131 -4.12 -3.35 -7.54
N GLN A 132 -4.54 -4.56 -7.86
CA GLN A 132 -5.90 -4.84 -8.30
C GLN A 132 -6.49 -5.94 -7.43
N VAL A 133 -7.68 -5.67 -6.94
CA VAL A 133 -8.44 -6.52 -6.03
C VAL A 133 -9.73 -6.96 -6.71
N GLY A 134 -10.23 -8.13 -6.32
CA GLY A 134 -11.48 -8.68 -6.83
C GLY A 134 -12.67 -7.77 -6.54
N ILE A 135 -13.73 -7.93 -7.33
CA ILE A 135 -14.97 -7.15 -7.17
C ILE A 135 -15.98 -7.91 -6.30
N GLN A 136 -15.93 -9.24 -6.32
CA GLN A 136 -16.90 -10.13 -5.67
C GLN A 136 -16.26 -10.91 -4.51
N GLY A 137 -17.09 -11.25 -3.52
CA GLY A 137 -16.71 -12.05 -2.36
C GLY A 137 -16.18 -11.22 -1.18
N ASP A 138 -16.40 -11.74 0.02
CA ASP A 138 -16.10 -11.03 1.28
C ASP A 138 -14.60 -10.76 1.46
N ALA A 139 -13.75 -11.68 1.02
CA ALA A 139 -12.30 -11.50 1.06
C ALA A 139 -11.86 -10.28 0.22
N ALA A 140 -12.41 -10.14 -0.99
CA ALA A 140 -12.10 -9.02 -1.87
C ALA A 140 -12.71 -7.71 -1.38
N ALA A 141 -13.91 -7.75 -0.78
CA ALA A 141 -14.50 -6.60 -0.09
C ALA A 141 -13.63 -6.13 1.09
N GLY A 142 -13.16 -7.04 1.93
CA GLY A 142 -12.25 -6.72 3.04
C GLY A 142 -10.93 -6.13 2.57
N LEU A 143 -10.33 -6.67 1.50
CA LEU A 143 -9.12 -6.08 0.89
C LEU A 143 -9.37 -4.64 0.41
N ARG A 144 -10.45 -4.40 -0.33
CA ARG A 144 -10.81 -3.06 -0.83
C ARG A 144 -10.98 -2.06 0.31
N SER A 145 -11.79 -2.41 1.30
CA SER A 145 -12.08 -1.51 2.42
C SER A 145 -10.83 -1.19 3.23
N SER A 146 -10.00 -2.18 3.56
CA SER A 146 -8.77 -1.94 4.32
C SER A 146 -7.71 -1.18 3.53
N LEU A 147 -7.53 -1.47 2.23
CA LEU A 147 -6.63 -0.67 1.38
C LEU A 147 -7.09 0.79 1.30
N LYS A 148 -8.39 1.02 1.13
CA LYS A 148 -8.98 2.35 1.09
C LYS A 148 -8.79 3.11 2.40
N ALA A 149 -9.05 2.47 3.54
CA ALA A 149 -8.87 3.08 4.86
C ALA A 149 -7.42 3.52 5.11
N LEU A 150 -6.45 2.76 4.61
CA LEU A 150 -5.01 3.07 4.77
C LEU A 150 -4.47 4.06 3.73
N CYS A 151 -5.23 4.41 2.68
CA CYS A 151 -4.75 5.32 1.64
C CYS A 151 -4.35 6.66 2.25
N TYR A 152 -3.12 7.09 1.94
CA TYR A 152 -2.50 8.32 2.45
C TYR A 152 -2.28 8.38 3.98
N ASN A 153 -2.46 7.29 4.72
CA ASN A 153 -2.14 7.29 6.14
C ASN A 153 -0.62 7.35 6.36
N ALA A 154 -0.18 8.15 7.33
CA ALA A 154 1.24 8.41 7.57
C ALA A 154 2.01 7.17 8.05
N SER A 155 1.34 6.15 8.60
CA SER A 155 1.97 4.88 8.98
C SER A 155 2.73 4.20 7.84
N LEU A 156 2.30 4.39 6.59
CA LEU A 156 2.97 3.86 5.40
C LEU A 156 4.38 4.44 5.19
N GLN A 157 4.69 5.59 5.79
CA GLN A 157 6.04 6.17 5.74
C GLN A 157 7.06 5.35 6.53
N LEU A 158 6.63 4.50 7.46
CA LEU A 158 7.52 3.53 8.13
C LEU A 158 8.19 2.58 7.13
N VAL A 159 7.56 2.34 5.97
CA VAL A 159 8.12 1.55 4.86
C VAL A 159 8.35 2.43 3.62
N ALA A 160 8.52 3.74 3.81
CA ALA A 160 8.79 4.73 2.76
C ALA A 160 7.85 4.63 1.55
N THR A 161 6.56 4.37 1.79
CA THR A 161 5.57 4.13 0.74
C THR A 161 4.38 5.07 0.89
N GLN A 162 3.74 5.40 -0.22
CA GLN A 162 2.42 6.02 -0.23
C GLN A 162 1.44 5.16 -0.99
N LEU A 163 0.36 4.77 -0.33
CA LEU A 163 -0.77 4.09 -0.96
C LEU A 163 -1.77 5.14 -1.43
N ARG A 164 -2.20 5.02 -2.68
CA ARG A 164 -3.14 5.94 -3.32
C ARG A 164 -4.22 5.13 -4.01
N GLU A 165 -5.46 5.59 -3.91
CA GLU A 165 -6.52 5.10 -4.79
C GLU A 165 -6.20 5.49 -6.23
N ASP A 166 -6.43 4.56 -7.16
CA ASP A 166 -6.39 4.88 -8.58
C ASP A 166 -7.50 5.88 -8.86
N ARG A 167 -7.15 7.06 -9.35
CA ARG A 167 -8.15 8.02 -9.82
C ARG A 167 -8.65 7.46 -11.14
N GLN A 168 -9.96 7.25 -11.26
CA GLN A 168 -10.62 6.99 -12.54
C GLN A 168 -10.45 8.21 -13.46
N THR A 169 -9.23 8.38 -13.96
CA THR A 169 -8.96 9.20 -15.13
C THR A 169 -9.50 8.42 -16.32
N ARG A 170 -10.09 9.13 -17.28
CA ARG A 170 -10.52 8.51 -18.52
C ARG A 170 -9.35 7.70 -19.09
N SER A 171 -9.62 6.45 -19.45
CA SER A 171 -8.60 5.61 -20.07
C SER A 171 -8.06 6.28 -21.33
N THR A 172 -6.82 5.99 -21.71
CA THR A 172 -6.23 6.52 -22.96
C THR A 172 -7.14 6.26 -24.16
N LEU A 173 -7.82 5.11 -24.19
CA LEU A 173 -8.81 4.76 -25.20
C LEU A 173 -10.07 5.64 -25.11
N ALA A 174 -10.61 5.88 -23.91
CA ALA A 174 -11.75 6.79 -23.76
C ALA A 174 -11.38 8.23 -24.14
N ASN A 175 -10.14 8.64 -23.93
CA ASN A 175 -9.62 9.93 -24.38
C ASN A 175 -9.46 10.00 -25.90
N SER A 176 -8.97 8.93 -26.54
CA SER A 176 -8.85 8.88 -28.00
C SER A 176 -10.22 8.86 -28.69
N VAL A 177 -11.19 8.11 -28.14
CA VAL A 177 -12.59 8.12 -28.62
C VAL A 177 -13.23 9.50 -28.43
N ALA A 178 -13.03 10.13 -27.27
CA ALA A 178 -13.56 11.48 -27.06
C ALA A 178 -12.94 12.52 -28.00
N ALA A 179 -11.67 12.35 -28.38
CA ALA A 179 -10.99 13.21 -29.34
C ALA A 179 -11.44 12.98 -30.79
N SER A 180 -11.93 11.78 -31.12
CA SER A 180 -12.38 11.44 -32.49
C SER A 180 -13.85 11.75 -32.76
N LEU A 181 -14.63 12.07 -31.72
CA LEU A 181 -16.02 12.50 -31.88
C LEU A 181 -16.10 13.99 -32.31
N PRO A 182 -16.89 14.34 -33.34
CA PRO A 182 -17.06 15.72 -33.75
C PRO A 182 -17.72 16.51 -32.62
N LYS A 183 -17.21 17.71 -32.34
CA LYS A 183 -17.83 18.62 -31.36
C LYS A 183 -19.18 19.06 -31.93
N SER A 184 -20.28 18.61 -31.31
CA SER A 184 -21.61 19.14 -31.62
C SER A 184 -21.60 20.64 -31.33
N SER A 185 -21.78 21.43 -32.37
CA SER A 185 -21.94 22.89 -32.31
C SER A 185 -23.31 23.24 -31.77
#